data_AF-A0A369AZW4-F1
#
_entry.id   AF-A0A369AZW4-F1
#
_cell.length_a   1.000
_cell.length_b   1.000
_cell.length_c   1.000
_cell.angle_alpha   90.00
_cell.angle_beta   90.00
_cell.angle_gamma   90.00
#
_symmetry.space_group_name_H-M   'P 1'
#
loop_
_entity.id
_entity.type
_entity.pdbx_description
1 polymer ?
#
loop_
_entity_poly.entity_id
_entity_poly.type
_entity_poly.pdbx_seq_one_letter_code
_entity_poly.pdbx_strand_id
1 'polypeptide(L)'
;MTYYDKSMSYLNEFFELTPVSTSDLSEIYVTITTENLLNSLIGQQYQLTPDTVDFEFYKIDKTKDTLLYFSEIDSHYTPYQLMSKEQDIILVAIEKTIGVVDCNSNRLFNELQLNQGVTSSDLQNEELVLDYESTKKMFTEFYTLSHIPKGHSIHQALASKK
;
A
#
# COMPACT_ATOMS: atom_id res chain seq x y z
N MET A 1 -1.69 9.50 -14.80
CA MET A 1 -2.42 8.84 -13.71
C MET A 1 -1.59 9.02 -12.46
N THR A 2 -2.17 9.63 -11.42
CA THR A 2 -1.48 9.92 -10.16
C THR A 2 -1.25 8.63 -9.36
N TYR A 3 -0.48 8.70 -8.27
CA TYR A 3 -0.33 7.57 -7.36
C TYR A 3 -1.65 7.15 -6.73
N TYR A 4 -2.43 8.13 -6.27
CA TYR A 4 -3.78 7.92 -5.78
C TYR A 4 -4.66 7.19 -6.79
N ASP A 5 -4.71 7.66 -8.05
CA ASP A 5 -5.53 7.04 -9.09
C ASP A 5 -5.13 5.58 -9.34
N LYS A 6 -3.82 5.27 -9.30
CA LYS A 6 -3.33 3.90 -9.45
C LYS A 6 -3.76 3.02 -8.27
N SER A 7 -3.59 3.49 -7.04
CA SER A 7 -4.04 2.77 -5.85
C SER A 7 -5.54 2.52 -5.88
N MET A 8 -6.34 3.55 -6.16
CA MET A 8 -7.79 3.43 -6.19
C MET A 8 -8.29 2.58 -7.36
N SER A 9 -7.65 2.66 -8.54
CA SER A 9 -8.00 1.79 -9.66
C SER A 9 -7.80 0.32 -9.30
N TYR A 10 -6.69 0.00 -8.62
CA TYR A 10 -6.42 -1.36 -8.17
C TYR A 10 -7.44 -1.80 -7.11
N LEU A 11 -7.66 -0.98 -6.09
CA LEU A 11 -8.59 -1.31 -5.01
C LEU A 11 -10.01 -1.53 -5.53
N ASN A 12 -10.51 -0.66 -6.40
CA ASN A 12 -11.85 -0.78 -6.97
C ASN A 12 -11.98 -1.95 -7.97
N GLU A 13 -10.88 -2.44 -8.55
CA GLU A 13 -10.90 -3.61 -9.44
C GLU A 13 -11.08 -4.92 -8.65
N PHE A 14 -10.44 -5.02 -7.49
CA PHE A 14 -10.34 -6.29 -6.75
C PHE A 14 -11.16 -6.37 -5.46
N PHE A 15 -11.69 -5.24 -4.96
CA PHE A 15 -12.32 -5.19 -3.65
C PHE A 15 -13.60 -4.35 -3.63
N GLU A 16 -14.51 -4.75 -2.74
CA GLU A 16 -15.57 -3.87 -2.25
C GLU A 16 -15.01 -3.03 -1.10
N LEU A 17 -15.01 -1.71 -1.28
CA LEU A 17 -14.42 -0.76 -0.34
C LEU A 17 -15.52 -0.08 0.48
N THR A 18 -15.34 -0.07 1.80
CA THR A 18 -16.14 0.78 2.69
C THR A 18 -15.29 1.96 3.15
N PRO A 19 -15.66 3.22 2.87
CA PRO A 19 -14.91 4.37 3.38
C PRO A 19 -15.01 4.45 4.91
N VAL A 20 -13.91 4.84 5.54
CA VAL A 20 -13.81 5.03 6.99
C VAL A 20 -13.51 6.50 7.25
N SER A 21 -14.29 7.13 8.14
CA SER A 21 -14.01 8.50 8.55
C SER A 21 -12.78 8.52 9.45
N THR A 22 -11.94 9.55 9.32
CA THR A 22 -10.82 9.77 10.24
C THR A 22 -11.28 9.92 11.70
N SER A 23 -12.51 10.41 11.90
CA SER A 23 -13.15 10.50 13.22
C SER A 23 -13.42 9.14 13.88
N ASP A 24 -13.48 8.07 13.08
CA ASP A 24 -13.75 6.71 13.56
C ASP A 24 -12.44 5.98 13.90
N LEU A 25 -11.29 6.61 13.63
CA LEU A 25 -9.96 6.09 13.92
C LEU A 25 -9.40 6.70 15.21
N SER A 26 -8.48 5.98 15.83
CA SER A 26 -7.71 6.52 16.96
C SER A 26 -6.87 7.71 16.48
N GLU A 27 -6.94 8.84 17.19
CA GLU A 27 -6.11 10.01 16.92
C GLU A 27 -4.62 9.65 16.87
N ILE A 28 -4.17 8.79 17.79
CA ILE A 28 -2.78 8.30 17.85
C ILE A 28 -2.39 7.59 16.55
N TYR A 29 -3.29 6.79 15.98
CA TYR A 29 -3.02 6.09 14.72
C TYR A 29 -2.83 7.09 13.59
N VAL A 30 -3.75 8.05 13.44
CA VAL A 30 -3.66 9.09 12.40
C VAL A 30 -2.39 9.92 12.55
N THR A 31 -2.01 10.29 13.79
CA THR A 31 -0.77 11.02 14.07
C THR A 31 0.46 10.22 13.65
N ILE A 32 0.58 8.96 14.08
CA ILE A 32 1.74 8.11 13.73
C ILE A 32 1.82 7.89 12.21
N THR A 33 0.69 7.63 11.55
CA THR A 33 0.65 7.46 10.10
C THR A 33 1.09 8.75 9.39
N THR A 34 0.68 9.92 9.88
CA THR A 34 1.13 11.22 9.35
C THR A 34 2.63 11.42 9.55
N GLU A 35 3.16 11.16 10.75
CA GLU A 35 4.59 11.32 11.03
C GLU A 35 5.45 10.36 10.19
N ASN A 36 5.05 9.10 10.07
CA ASN A 36 5.74 8.12 9.23
C ASN A 36 5.73 8.54 7.76
N LEU A 37 4.60 9.02 7.27
CA LEU A 37 4.45 9.53 5.91
C LEU A 37 5.43 10.67 5.63
N LEU A 38 5.42 11.71 6.47
CA LEU A 38 6.25 12.91 6.31
C LEU A 38 7.75 12.59 6.38
N ASN A 39 8.13 11.55 7.14
CA ASN A 39 9.51 11.09 7.25
C ASN A 39 9.91 10.04 6.21
N SER A 40 8.98 9.55 5.39
CA SER A 40 9.28 8.59 4.32
C SER A 40 10.02 9.25 3.16
N LEU A 41 10.83 8.46 2.42
CA LEU A 41 11.56 8.94 1.24
C LEU A 41 10.62 9.60 0.22
N ILE A 42 9.45 9.00 -0.01
CA ILE A 42 8.49 9.49 -0.99
C ILE A 42 7.77 10.75 -0.47
N GLY A 43 7.44 10.82 0.82
CA GLY A 43 6.89 12.04 1.42
C GLY A 43 7.84 13.22 1.31
N GLN A 44 9.14 13.01 1.53
CA GLN A 44 10.18 14.03 1.37
C GLN A 44 10.37 14.45 -0.09
N GLN A 45 10.38 13.50 -1.03
CA GLN A 45 10.48 13.76 -2.48
C GLN A 45 9.36 14.69 -2.98
N TYR A 46 8.13 14.46 -2.52
CA TYR A 46 6.95 15.26 -2.89
C TYR A 46 6.71 16.44 -1.94
N GLN A 47 7.65 16.71 -1.03
CA GLN A 47 7.65 17.86 -0.11
C GLN A 47 6.34 17.96 0.69
N LEU A 48 5.82 16.83 1.16
CA LEU A 48 4.63 16.80 1.98
C LEU A 48 4.90 17.52 3.32
N THR A 49 3.88 18.22 3.79
CA THR A 49 3.85 18.92 5.07
C THR A 49 2.57 18.54 5.82
N PRO A 50 2.48 18.77 7.14
CA PRO A 50 1.26 18.46 7.89
C PRO A 50 -0.01 19.08 7.29
N ASP A 51 0.09 20.27 6.69
CA ASP A 51 -1.05 20.99 6.11
C ASP A 51 -1.45 20.50 4.71
N THR A 52 -0.58 19.72 4.05
CA THR A 52 -0.82 19.22 2.68
C THR A 52 -1.17 17.75 2.63
N VAL A 53 -1.08 17.04 3.75
CA VAL A 53 -1.45 15.63 3.84
C VAL A 53 -2.98 15.50 3.80
N ASP A 54 -3.48 14.75 2.83
CA ASP A 54 -4.91 14.47 2.65
C ASP A 54 -5.12 12.96 2.54
N PHE A 55 -5.60 12.36 3.63
CA PHE A 55 -5.83 10.93 3.74
C PHE A 55 -7.26 10.54 3.43
N GLU A 56 -7.38 9.39 2.77
CA GLU A 56 -8.60 8.62 2.70
C GLU A 56 -8.35 7.20 3.25
N PHE A 57 -9.27 6.73 4.09
CA PHE A 57 -9.19 5.43 4.71
C PHE A 57 -10.30 4.53 4.20
N TYR A 58 -9.94 3.29 3.91
CA TYR A 58 -10.85 2.29 3.37
C TYR A 58 -10.74 0.99 4.15
N LYS A 59 -11.88 0.38 4.39
CA LYS A 59 -12.03 -0.94 4.98
C LYS A 59 -12.37 -1.95 3.88
N ILE A 60 -11.71 -3.11 3.95
CA ILE A 60 -12.04 -4.32 3.19
C ILE A 60 -12.44 -5.40 4.19
N ASP A 61 -13.64 -5.95 4.03
CA ASP A 61 -14.13 -7.06 4.84
C ASP A 61 -13.53 -8.40 4.40
N LYS A 62 -13.33 -9.27 5.38
CA LYS A 62 -12.93 -10.65 5.12
C LYS A 62 -14.09 -11.44 4.52
N THR A 63 -13.90 -11.83 3.27
CA THR A 63 -14.82 -12.68 2.50
C THR A 63 -14.03 -13.86 1.94
N LYS A 64 -14.72 -14.81 1.30
CA LYS A 64 -14.05 -15.93 0.63
C LYS A 64 -13.03 -15.48 -0.40
N ASP A 65 -13.27 -14.34 -1.05
CA ASP A 65 -12.43 -13.83 -2.13
C ASP A 65 -11.24 -13.03 -1.59
N THR A 66 -11.35 -12.45 -0.40
CA THR A 66 -10.27 -11.66 0.22
C THR A 66 -9.43 -12.44 1.22
N LEU A 67 -9.79 -13.69 1.54
CA LEU A 67 -9.10 -14.56 2.52
C LEU A 67 -7.57 -14.58 2.38
N LEU A 68 -7.06 -14.52 1.16
CA LEU A 68 -5.63 -14.57 0.86
C LEU A 68 -4.84 -13.40 1.46
N TYR A 69 -5.50 -12.26 1.72
CA TYR A 69 -4.89 -11.06 2.30
C TYR A 69 -4.89 -11.06 3.83
N PHE A 70 -5.58 -12.02 4.44
CA PHE A 70 -5.68 -12.22 5.90
C PHE A 70 -4.74 -13.31 6.43
N SER A 71 -3.84 -13.84 5.60
CA SER A 71 -3.04 -15.02 5.94
C SER A 71 -1.89 -14.74 6.90
N GLU A 72 -1.46 -13.49 7.03
CA GLU A 72 -0.29 -13.09 7.81
C GLU A 72 -0.71 -12.45 9.13
N ILE A 73 -0.20 -13.00 10.23
CA ILE A 73 -0.45 -12.47 11.58
C ILE A 73 0.69 -11.52 11.98
N ASP A 74 1.92 -11.82 11.57
CA ASP A 74 3.13 -11.07 11.89
C ASP A 74 3.69 -10.42 10.62
N SER A 75 4.28 -9.23 10.74
CA SER A 75 4.91 -8.58 9.60
C SER A 75 6.27 -9.20 9.26
N HIS A 76 6.54 -9.37 7.97
CA HIS A 76 7.88 -9.72 7.48
C HIS A 76 8.85 -8.53 7.53
N TYR A 77 8.35 -7.32 7.74
CA TYR A 77 9.11 -6.08 7.63
C TYR A 77 9.34 -5.40 8.97
N THR A 78 8.41 -5.56 9.91
CA THR A 78 8.46 -4.91 11.22
C THR A 78 8.11 -5.91 12.33
N PRO A 79 8.63 -5.77 13.56
CA PRO A 79 8.37 -6.71 14.64
C PRO A 79 6.99 -6.49 15.29
N TYR A 80 5.99 -6.07 14.50
CA TYR A 80 4.65 -5.78 14.96
C TYR A 80 3.65 -6.78 14.37
N GLN A 81 2.61 -7.07 15.16
CA GLN A 81 1.49 -7.89 14.73
C GLN A 81 0.64 -7.10 13.74
N LEU A 82 0.41 -7.65 12.55
CA LEU A 82 -0.42 -7.03 11.50
C LEU A 82 -1.91 -7.18 11.81
N MET A 83 -2.28 -8.37 12.26
CA MET A 83 -3.66 -8.72 12.53
C MET A 83 -3.75 -9.56 13.80
N SER A 84 -4.74 -9.26 14.63
CA SER A 84 -5.14 -10.23 15.66
C SER A 84 -5.85 -11.43 15.01
N LYS A 85 -5.87 -12.58 15.69
CA LYS A 85 -6.58 -13.78 15.19
C LYS A 85 -8.08 -13.55 14.97
N GLU A 86 -8.63 -12.52 15.59
CA GLU A 86 -10.05 -12.14 15.54
C GLU A 86 -10.30 -11.00 14.55
N GLN A 87 -9.27 -10.52 13.85
CA GLN A 87 -9.39 -9.40 12.94
C GLN A 87 -9.93 -9.86 11.58
N ASP A 88 -11.10 -9.34 11.23
CA ASP A 88 -11.81 -9.65 9.99
C ASP A 88 -11.88 -8.45 9.03
N ILE A 89 -11.04 -7.44 9.28
CA ILE A 89 -10.96 -6.23 8.46
C ILE A 89 -9.51 -5.92 8.05
N ILE A 90 -9.33 -5.52 6.80
CA ILE A 90 -8.13 -4.84 6.34
C ILE A 90 -8.45 -3.34 6.28
N LEU A 91 -7.60 -2.54 6.90
CA LEU A 91 -7.60 -1.09 6.80
C LEU A 91 -6.50 -0.68 5.82
N VAL A 92 -6.86 0.18 4.87
CA VAL A 92 -5.95 0.76 3.89
C VAL A 92 -6.01 2.27 4.03
N ALA A 93 -4.85 2.90 4.16
CA ALA A 93 -4.72 4.36 4.15
C ALA A 93 -4.07 4.79 2.82
N ILE A 94 -4.72 5.72 2.13
CA ILE A 94 -4.25 6.30 0.88
C ILE A 94 -4.10 7.82 1.08
N GLU A 95 -2.96 8.38 0.71
CA GLU A 95 -2.76 9.82 0.60
C GLU A 95 -2.87 10.25 -0.88
N LYS A 96 -3.50 11.40 -1.14
CA LYS A 96 -3.87 11.81 -2.51
C LYS A 96 -2.69 12.11 -3.44
N THR A 97 -1.53 12.46 -2.90
CA THR A 97 -0.34 12.78 -3.68
C THR A 97 0.48 11.53 -3.99
N ILE A 98 0.72 10.67 -2.99
CA ILE A 98 1.66 9.55 -3.07
C ILE A 98 1.01 8.16 -2.98
N GLY A 99 -0.31 8.10 -2.84
CA GLY A 99 -1.12 6.88 -2.85
C GLY A 99 -1.01 6.08 -1.55
N VAL A 100 -0.87 4.75 -1.59
CA VAL A 100 -0.85 3.89 -0.40
C VAL A 100 0.25 4.32 0.58
N VAL A 101 -0.15 4.51 1.85
CA VAL A 101 0.76 4.89 2.93
C VAL A 101 0.84 3.84 4.03
N ASP A 102 -0.26 3.12 4.26
CA ASP A 102 -0.34 2.09 5.29
C ASP A 102 -1.40 1.06 4.90
N CYS A 103 -1.15 -0.19 5.27
CA CYS A 103 -2.10 -1.28 5.13
C CYS A 103 -1.69 -2.42 6.07
N ASN A 104 -2.64 -2.90 6.86
CA ASN A 104 -2.42 -4.01 7.79
C ASN A 104 -2.42 -5.40 7.11
N SER A 105 -2.12 -5.45 5.80
CA SER A 105 -1.87 -6.66 5.02
C SER A 105 -0.62 -6.45 4.19
N ASN A 106 0.49 -7.10 4.55
CA ASN A 106 1.75 -6.97 3.81
C ASN A 106 1.55 -7.26 2.32
N ARG A 107 0.84 -8.35 2.00
CA ARG A 107 0.58 -8.72 0.62
C ARG A 107 -0.14 -7.62 -0.15
N LEU A 108 -1.25 -7.09 0.37
CA LEU A 108 -2.00 -6.03 -0.30
C LEU A 108 -1.16 -4.75 -0.41
N PHE A 109 -0.42 -4.39 0.65
CA PHE A 109 0.46 -3.24 0.65
C PHE A 109 1.49 -3.30 -0.49
N ASN A 110 2.17 -4.44 -0.64
CA ASN A 110 3.13 -4.63 -1.72
C ASN A 110 2.45 -4.64 -3.10
N GLU A 111 1.27 -5.26 -3.25
CA GLU A 111 0.53 -5.25 -4.52
C GLU A 111 0.15 -3.82 -4.94
N LEU A 112 -0.25 -2.97 -3.99
CA LEU A 112 -0.53 -1.56 -4.23
C LEU A 112 0.73 -0.79 -4.63
N GLN A 113 1.85 -0.97 -3.92
CA GLN A 113 3.13 -0.34 -4.27
C GLN A 113 3.61 -0.77 -5.66
N LEU A 114 3.48 -2.05 -6.01
CA LEU A 114 3.83 -2.55 -7.35
C LEU A 114 2.92 -2.00 -8.45
N ASN A 115 1.63 -1.84 -8.17
CA ASN A 115 0.70 -1.25 -9.14
C ASN A 115 0.98 0.24 -9.37
N GLN A 116 1.31 0.95 -8.30
CA GLN A 116 1.73 2.34 -8.34
C GLN A 116 2.97 2.52 -9.21
N GLY A 117 3.96 1.64 -9.05
CA GLY A 117 5.23 1.73 -9.76
C GLY A 117 6.03 2.97 -9.35
N VAL A 118 6.95 3.38 -10.22
CA VAL A 118 7.68 4.65 -10.10
C VAL A 118 7.23 5.62 -11.18
N THR A 119 7.18 6.91 -10.87
CA THR A 119 6.98 7.96 -11.87
C THR A 119 8.31 8.43 -12.46
N SER A 120 8.25 9.23 -13.53
CA SER A 120 9.43 9.86 -14.11
C SER A 120 10.16 10.79 -13.14
N SER A 121 9.46 11.37 -12.16
CA SER A 121 10.09 12.19 -11.13
C SER A 121 10.92 11.34 -10.17
N ASP A 122 10.41 10.17 -9.80
CA ASP A 122 11.08 9.29 -8.83
C ASP A 122 12.35 8.67 -9.41
N LEU A 123 12.42 8.52 -10.74
CA LEU A 123 13.63 8.06 -11.43
C LEU A 123 14.85 8.97 -11.22
N GLN A 124 14.65 10.21 -10.76
CA GLN A 124 15.74 11.12 -10.41
C GLN A 124 16.27 10.89 -8.97
N ASN A 125 15.57 10.09 -8.17
CA ASN A 125 15.92 9.76 -6.80
C ASN A 125 16.31 8.28 -6.71
N GLU A 126 17.62 8.02 -6.61
CA GLU A 126 18.16 6.65 -6.62
C GLU A 126 17.65 5.82 -5.44
N GLU A 127 17.45 6.42 -4.26
CA GLU A 127 16.99 5.73 -3.07
C GLU A 127 15.54 5.24 -3.23
N LEU A 128 14.65 6.06 -3.79
CA LEU A 128 13.27 5.65 -4.10
C LEU A 128 13.21 4.52 -5.11
N VAL A 129 14.09 4.58 -6.12
CA VAL A 129 14.18 3.53 -7.12
C VAL A 129 14.68 2.22 -6.50
N LEU A 130 15.65 2.28 -5.58
CA LEU A 130 16.15 1.11 -4.86
C LEU A 130 15.10 0.53 -3.89
N ASP A 131 14.34 1.38 -3.22
CA ASP A 131 13.23 0.97 -2.35
C ASP A 131 12.14 0.22 -3.14
N TYR A 132 11.78 0.73 -4.33
CA TYR A 132 10.84 0.06 -5.22
C TYR A 132 11.37 -1.29 -5.75
N GLU A 133 12.65 -1.38 -6.15
CA GLU A 133 13.24 -2.67 -6.56
C GLU A 133 13.33 -3.66 -5.40
N SER A 134 13.56 -3.18 -4.17
CA SER A 134 13.53 -4.00 -2.96
C SER A 134 12.13 -4.56 -2.71
N THR A 135 11.09 -3.74 -2.88
CA THR A 135 9.68 -4.15 -2.84
C THR A 135 9.38 -5.25 -3.86
N LYS A 136 9.82 -5.08 -5.12
CA LYS A 136 9.69 -6.13 -6.15
C LYS A 136 10.33 -7.45 -5.72
N LYS A 137 11.57 -7.39 -5.23
CA LYS A 137 12.31 -8.58 -4.78
C LYS A 137 11.58 -9.28 -3.65
N MET A 138 11.20 -8.54 -2.60
CA MET A 138 10.49 -9.09 -1.45
C MET A 138 9.16 -9.71 -1.87
N PHE A 139 8.41 -9.03 -2.74
CA PHE A 139 7.14 -9.57 -3.22
C PHE A 139 7.32 -10.92 -3.92
N THR A 140 8.33 -11.05 -4.79
CA THR A 140 8.61 -12.33 -5.49
C THR A 140 9.12 -13.44 -4.58
N GLU A 141 9.66 -13.10 -3.41
CA GLU A 141 10.15 -14.07 -2.43
C GLU A 141 9.00 -14.66 -1.59
N PHE A 142 8.02 -13.83 -1.23
CA PHE A 142 6.97 -14.22 -0.28
C PHE A 142 5.60 -14.49 -0.92
N TYR A 143 5.30 -13.91 -2.10
CA TYR A 143 3.95 -13.92 -2.66
C TYR A 143 3.90 -14.37 -4.12
N THR A 144 2.69 -14.70 -4.58
CA THR A 144 2.40 -15.04 -5.97
C THR A 144 1.27 -14.16 -6.50
N LEU A 145 1.13 -14.05 -7.83
CA LEU A 145 0.08 -13.27 -8.49
C LEU A 145 -1.03 -14.17 -9.09
N SER A 146 -1.28 -15.34 -8.50
CA SER A 146 -2.24 -16.31 -9.06
C SER A 146 -3.67 -15.78 -9.10
N HIS A 147 -4.02 -14.86 -8.21
CA HIS A 147 -5.31 -14.18 -8.13
C HIS A 147 -5.42 -12.97 -9.07
N ILE A 148 -4.31 -12.44 -9.58
CA ILE A 148 -4.30 -11.27 -10.46
C ILE A 148 -4.26 -11.71 -11.93
N PRO A 149 -5.13 -11.19 -12.81
CA PRO A 149 -5.10 -11.50 -14.24
C PRO A 149 -3.72 -11.27 -14.85
N LYS A 150 -3.24 -12.21 -15.68
CA LYS A 150 -1.90 -12.13 -16.31
C LYS A 150 -1.66 -10.87 -17.16
N GLY A 151 -2.73 -10.23 -17.64
CA GLY A 151 -2.67 -8.97 -18.40
C GLY A 151 -2.49 -7.72 -17.55
N HIS A 152 -2.59 -7.82 -16.22
CA HIS A 152 -2.50 -6.69 -15.31
C HIS A 152 -1.06 -6.15 -15.23
N SER A 153 -0.93 -4.83 -15.02
CA SER A 153 0.34 -4.08 -15.02
C SER A 153 1.39 -4.64 -14.05
N ILE A 154 0.97 -5.13 -12.88
CA ILE A 154 1.85 -5.73 -11.87
C ILE A 154 2.67 -6.90 -12.44
N HIS A 155 2.08 -7.75 -13.29
CA HIS A 155 2.84 -8.84 -13.91
C HIS A 155 3.98 -8.31 -14.79
N GLN A 156 3.76 -7.19 -15.48
CA GLN A 156 4.80 -6.52 -16.27
C GLN A 156 5.85 -5.86 -15.36
N ALA A 157 5.42 -5.24 -14.26
CA ALA A 157 6.32 -4.65 -13.28
C ALA A 157 7.31 -5.68 -12.72
N LEU A 158 6.83 -6.88 -12.35
CA LEU A 158 7.70 -7.96 -11.86
C LEU A 158 8.56 -8.62 -12.96
N ALA A 159 8.05 -8.69 -14.20
CA ALA A 159 8.80 -9.22 -15.33
C ALA A 159 9.91 -8.27 -15.83
N SER A 160 9.78 -6.97 -15.54
CA SER A 160 10.79 -5.97 -15.89
C SER A 160 12.08 -6.22 -15.10
N LYS A 161 13.08 -6.76 -15.82
CA LYS A 161 14.47 -6.76 -15.36
C LYS A 161 15.08 -5.42 -15.75
N LYS A 162 15.73 -4.75 -14.80
CA LYS A 162 16.81 -3.84 -15.17
C LYS A 162 17.96 -4.63 -15.76
#